data_AF-A0A822JBA8-F1
#
_entry.id   AF-A0A822JBA8-F1
#
_cell.length_a   1.000
_cell.length_b   1.000
_cell.length_c   1.000
_cell.angle_alpha   90.00
_cell.angle_beta   90.00
_cell.angle_gamma   90.00
#
_symmetry.space_group_name_H-M   'P 1'
#
loop_
_entity.id
_entity.type
_entity.pdbx_description
1 polymer ?
#
loop_
_entity_poly.entity_id
_entity_poly.type
_entity_poly.pdbx_seq_one_letter_code
_entity_poly.pdbx_strand_id
1 'polypeptide(L)' 'MNSLAMPREGHTPLLAVLEPNLQPKPCTLMVNKVTIKNADQAVLMFGAGQAAVAKAVIDSVEEGVIAKSDA' A
#
# COMPACT_ATOMS: atom_id res chain seq x y z
N MET A 1 -3.38 -5.86 13.61
CA MET A 1 -4.35 -6.06 12.51
C MET A 1 -5.56 -5.10 12.58
N ASN A 2 -5.60 -4.15 13.52
CA ASN A 2 -6.79 -3.34 13.77
C ASN A 2 -7.02 -2.26 12.71
N SER A 3 -5.95 -1.66 12.17
CA SER A 3 -6.04 -0.49 11.30
C SER A 3 -6.82 -0.74 10.01
N LEU A 4 -6.68 -1.91 9.37
CA LEU A 4 -7.39 -2.23 8.12
C LEU A 4 -8.92 -2.21 8.29
N ALA A 5 -9.42 -2.61 9.46
CA ALA A 5 -10.85 -2.66 9.77
C ALA A 5 -11.39 -1.33 10.35
N MET A 6 -10.57 -0.28 10.42
CA MET A 6 -10.91 0.98 11.11
C MET A 6 -10.64 2.22 10.23
N PRO A 7 -11.33 2.38 9.08
CA PRO A 7 -11.23 3.61 8.30
C PRO A 7 -11.83 4.79 9.06
N ARG A 8 -11.26 5.99 8.82
CA ARG A 8 -11.77 7.27 9.35
C ARG A 8 -11.91 8.26 8.19
N GLU A 9 -12.74 9.27 8.34
CA GLU A 9 -12.90 10.30 7.31
C GLU A 9 -11.55 10.95 6.99
N GLY A 10 -11.19 10.95 5.70
CA GLY A 10 -9.92 11.46 5.20
C GLY A 10 -8.69 10.57 5.43
N HIS A 11 -8.83 9.43 6.12
CA HIS A 11 -7.76 8.48 6.45
C HIS A 11 -8.23 7.04 6.29
N THR A 12 -7.93 6.43 5.14
CA THR A 12 -8.39 5.09 4.78
C THR A 12 -7.20 4.15 4.62
N PRO A 13 -6.99 3.22 5.56
CA PRO A 13 -5.99 2.15 5.42
C PRO A 13 -6.37 1.18 4.30
N LEU A 14 -5.44 0.85 3.41
CA LEU A 14 -5.63 -0.13 2.34
C LEU A 14 -4.43 -1.07 2.22
N LEU A 15 -4.67 -2.27 1.69
CA LEU A 15 -3.59 -3.16 1.29
C LEU A 15 -2.96 -2.64 -0.01
N ALA A 16 -1.63 -2.55 -0.05
CA ALA A 16 -0.91 -2.22 -1.27
C ALA A 16 -1.20 -3.27 -2.35
N VAL A 17 -1.40 -2.83 -3.59
CA VAL A 17 -1.50 -3.71 -4.76
C VAL A 17 -0.69 -3.10 -5.90
N LEU A 18 -0.03 -3.94 -6.70
CA LEU A 18 0.64 -3.49 -7.91
C LEU A 18 -0.42 -3.13 -8.97
N GLU A 19 -1.42 -4.00 -9.09
CA GLU A 19 -2.61 -3.85 -9.93
C GLU A 19 -3.79 -4.58 -9.26
N PRO A 20 -5.05 -4.35 -9.67
CA PRO A 20 -6.20 -5.01 -9.06
C PRO A 20 -6.03 -6.54 -9.04
N ASN A 21 -6.24 -7.14 -7.87
CA ASN A 21 -6.04 -8.57 -7.58
C ASN A 21 -4.59 -9.06 -7.52
N LEU A 22 -3.58 -8.18 -7.56
CA LEU A 22 -2.16 -8.53 -7.41
C LEU A 22 -1.51 -7.79 -6.24
N GLN A 23 -1.43 -8.45 -5.09
CA GLN A 23 -0.79 -7.93 -3.87
C GLN A 23 0.70 -8.31 -3.79
N PRO A 24 1.56 -7.44 -3.26
CA PRO A 24 2.92 -7.79 -2.95
C PRO A 24 2.98 -8.76 -1.76
N LYS A 25 4.06 -9.53 -1.70
CA LYS A 25 4.48 -10.31 -0.54
C LYS A 25 5.82 -9.76 -0.05
N PRO A 26 5.98 -9.39 1.23
CA PRO A 26 4.99 -9.49 2.33
C PRO A 26 3.79 -8.54 2.21
N CYS A 27 2.67 -8.95 2.81
CA CYS A 27 1.44 -8.16 2.83
C CYS A 27 1.68 -6.79 3.47
N THR A 28 1.42 -5.72 2.72
CA THR A 28 1.75 -4.35 3.11
C THR A 28 0.50 -3.52 3.30
N LEU A 29 0.36 -2.90 4.48
CA LEU A 29 -0.71 -1.96 4.80
C LEU A 29 -0.22 -0.52 4.56
N MET A 30 -0.96 0.24 3.75
CA MET A 30 -0.72 1.66 3.52
C MET A 30 -1.76 2.50 4.25
N VAL A 31 -1.30 3.60 4.88
CA VAL A 31 -2.14 4.59 5.53
C VAL A 31 -1.65 5.97 5.14
N ASN A 32 -2.53 6.81 4.57
CA ASN A 32 -2.19 8.19 4.25
C ASN A 32 -2.01 9.01 5.54
N LYS A 33 -0.97 9.84 5.60
CA LYS A 33 -0.74 10.74 6.75
C LYS A 33 -1.46 12.07 6.59
N VAL A 34 -1.43 12.62 5.37
CA VAL A 34 -2.15 13.85 5.02
C VAL A 34 -3.62 13.50 4.81
N THR A 35 -4.52 14.30 5.41
CA THR A 35 -5.96 14.14 5.23
C THR A 35 -6.34 14.28 3.76
N ILE A 36 -6.97 13.25 3.19
CA ILE A 36 -7.54 13.28 1.84
C ILE A 36 -8.85 14.07 1.89
N LYS A 37 -8.96 15.11 1.05
CA LYS A 37 -10.09 16.03 1.00
C LYS A 37 -10.92 15.90 -0.28
N ASN A 38 -10.38 15.29 -1.33
CA ASN A 38 -11.03 15.16 -2.63
C ASN A 38 -10.55 13.92 -3.38
N ALA A 39 -11.24 13.61 -4.49
CA ALA A 39 -10.97 12.42 -5.30
C ALA A 39 -9.58 12.44 -5.93
N ASP A 40 -9.08 13.59 -6.38
CA ASP A 40 -7.76 13.70 -7.01
C ASP A 40 -6.63 13.30 -6.06
N GLN A 41 -6.73 13.69 -4.78
CA GLN A 41 -5.80 13.23 -3.74
C GLN A 41 -5.90 11.72 -3.48
N ALA A 42 -7.10 11.15 -3.57
CA ALA A 42 -7.29 9.70 -3.45
C ALA A 42 -6.68 8.95 -4.64
N VAL A 43 -6.86 9.45 -5.87
CA VAL A 43 -6.26 8.87 -7.09
C VAL A 43 -4.74 8.95 -7.04
N LEU A 44 -4.17 10.04 -6.53
CA LEU A 44 -2.73 10.16 -6.34
C LEU A 44 -2.20 9.09 -5.37
N MET A 45 -2.85 8.94 -4.21
CA MET A 45 -2.43 8.00 -3.17
C MET A 45 -2.64 6.53 -3.57
N PHE A 46 -3.82 6.21 -4.11
CA PHE A 46 -4.26 4.83 -4.37
C PHE A 46 -4.16 4.39 -5.84
N GLY A 47 -3.59 5.26 -6.69
CA GLY A 47 -3.14 4.94 -8.04
C GLY A 47 -1.62 4.79 -8.06
N ALA A 48 -0.94 5.81 -8.57
CA ALA A 48 0.51 5.80 -8.73
C ALA A 48 1.28 5.59 -7.41
N GLY A 49 0.83 6.23 -6.32
CA GLY A 49 1.44 6.06 -5.00
C GLY A 49 1.39 4.61 -4.51
N GLN A 50 0.24 3.95 -4.66
CA GLN A 50 0.03 2.57 -4.24
C GLN A 50 0.81 1.57 -5.07
N ALA A 51 0.80 1.72 -6.40
CA ALA A 51 1.58 0.85 -7.29
C ALA A 51 3.09 0.99 -7.03
N ALA A 52 3.57 2.21 -6.79
CA ALA A 52 4.98 2.46 -6.45
C ALA A 52 5.39 1.79 -5.13
N VAL A 53 4.56 1.88 -4.08
CA VAL A 53 4.83 1.20 -2.80
C VAL A 53 4.81 -0.31 -2.96
N ALA A 54 3.82 -0.87 -3.70
CA ALA A 54 3.75 -2.31 -3.93
C ALA A 54 4.97 -2.82 -4.73
N LYS A 55 5.37 -2.10 -5.78
CA LYS A 55 6.55 -2.40 -6.60
C LYS A 55 7.82 -2.37 -5.75
N ALA A 56 7.99 -1.34 -4.91
CA ALA A 56 9.14 -1.22 -4.04
C ALA A 56 9.27 -2.39 -3.04
N VAL A 57 8.16 -2.91 -2.53
CA VAL A 57 8.17 -4.10 -1.65
C VAL A 57 8.60 -5.35 -2.42
N ILE A 58 8.09 -5.55 -3.63
CA ILE A 58 8.46 -6.68 -4.50
C ILE A 58 9.95 -6.61 -4.84
N ASP A 59 10.41 -5.45 -5.30
CA ASP A 59 11.80 -5.23 -5.69
C ASP A 59 12.73 -5.44 -4.47
N SER A 60 12.32 -5.02 -3.27
CA SER A 60 13.06 -5.30 -2.03
C SER A 60 13.20 -6.79 -1.72
N VAL A 61 12.22 -7.62 -2.07
CA VAL A 61 12.29 -9.09 -1.92
C VAL A 61 13.17 -9.71 -3.01
N GLU A 62 13.11 -9.18 -4.23
CA GLU A 62 13.94 -9.64 -5.35
C GLU A 62 15.42 -9.34 -5.12
N GLU A 63 15.74 -8.16 -4.61
CA GLU A 63 17.09 -7.70 -4.26
C GLU A 63 17.62 -8.32 -2.95
N GLY A 64 16.76 -9.01 -2.19
CA GLY A 64 17.12 -9.66 -0.94
C GLY A 64 17.25 -8.71 0.26
N VAL A 65 16.80 -7.45 0.13
CA VAL A 65 16.63 -6.52 1.27
C VAL A 65 15.61 -7.08 2.25
N ILE A 66 14.53 -7.67 1.73
CA ILE A 66 13.60 -8.52 2.48
C ILE A 66 13.90 -9.97 2.08
N ALA A 67 14.21 -10.83 3.06
CA ALA A 67 14.47 -12.23 2.79
C ALA A 67 13.23 -12.92 2.24
N LYS A 68 13.38 -13.70 1.16
CA LYS A 68 12.26 -14.44 0.53
C LYS A 68 11.56 -15.43 1.47
N SER A 69 12.25 -15.93 2.50
CA SER A 69 11.67 -16.80 3.53
C SER A 69 10.68 -16.07 4.43
N ASP A 70 10.82 -14.75 4.55
CA ASP A 70 10.08 -13.90 5.48
C ASP A 70 9.00 -13.08 4.76
N ALA A 71 8.87 -13.27 3.43
CA ALA A 71 7.95 -12.59 2.53
C ALA A 71 6.60 -13.33 2.38
#